data_AF-A0AAW3X3A5-F1
#
_entry.id   AF-A0AAW3X3A5-F1
#
_cell.length_a   1.000
_cell.length_b   1.000
_cell.length_c   1.000
_cell.angle_alpha   90.00
_cell.angle_beta   90.00
_cell.angle_gamma   90.00
#
_symmetry.space_group_name_H-M   'P 1'
#
loop_
_entity.id
_entity.type
_entity.pdbx_description
1 polymer ?
#
loop_
_entity_poly.entity_id
_entity_poly.type
_entity_poly.pdbx_seq_one_letter_code
_entity_poly.pdbx_strand_id
1 'polypeptide(L)'
;MENNTNTQTEGNNTQQTAGDSTEPKTFTQEEVNRIVQDRLARERRGTGQTIEERELDLTRRENRMKCAEKLTEAGYPKELLDILDTSNAETFMENVGKLAAMQIQAPNAAPIPRVVGVTPGALKDGEEADIRKAFGLD
;
A
#
# COMPACT_ATOMS: atom_id res chain seq x y z
N MET A 1 -30.55 -5.96 31.53
CA MET A 1 -30.04 -4.66 32.01
C MET A 1 -28.62 -4.54 31.48
N GLU A 2 -28.45 -4.06 30.25
CA GLU A 2 -27.13 -3.79 29.69
C GLU A 2 -26.58 -2.48 30.24
N ASN A 3 -25.39 -2.58 30.83
CA ASN A 3 -24.62 -1.48 31.38
C ASN A 3 -24.01 -0.65 30.24
N ASN A 4 -24.41 0.61 30.14
CA ASN A 4 -23.78 1.60 29.29
C ASN A 4 -22.63 2.26 30.06
N THR A 5 -21.42 1.73 29.92
CA THR A 5 -20.19 2.36 30.44
C THR A 5 -19.76 3.49 29.50
N ASN A 6 -20.29 4.69 29.76
CA ASN A 6 -19.79 5.93 29.16
C ASN A 6 -18.46 6.29 29.82
N THR A 7 -17.37 6.00 29.14
CA THR A 7 -16.01 6.37 29.54
C THR A 7 -15.83 7.88 29.37
N GLN A 8 -15.64 8.59 30.48
CA GLN A 8 -15.24 10.00 30.48
C GLN A 8 -13.79 10.11 30.00
N THR A 9 -13.59 10.67 28.82
CA THR A 9 -12.31 11.25 28.41
C THR A 9 -12.21 12.64 29.02
N GLU A 10 -11.30 12.79 29.96
CA GLU A 10 -10.86 14.07 30.52
C GLU A 10 -10.25 14.93 29.40
N GLY A 11 -10.79 16.13 29.22
CA GLY A 11 -10.39 17.04 28.15
C GLY A 11 -10.56 18.50 28.56
N ASN A 12 -9.61 18.97 29.36
CA ASN A 12 -9.13 20.35 29.48
C ASN A 12 -10.20 21.48 29.50
N ASN A 13 -10.66 21.81 30.71
CA ASN A 13 -11.44 23.03 30.96
C ASN A 13 -10.48 24.22 31.04
N THR A 14 -10.28 24.93 29.93
CA THR A 14 -9.61 26.23 29.95
C THR A 14 -10.47 27.20 30.77
N GLN A 15 -10.01 27.44 31.99
CA GLN A 15 -10.53 28.45 32.91
C GLN A 15 -10.70 29.78 32.19
N GLN A 16 -11.94 30.24 32.11
CA GLN A 16 -12.21 31.67 32.09
C GLN A 16 -12.48 32.09 33.53
N THR A 17 -11.54 32.87 34.04
CA THR A 17 -11.54 33.59 35.32
C THR A 17 -12.92 34.14 35.67
N ALA A 18 -13.58 33.48 36.62
CA ALA A 18 -14.73 34.03 37.32
C ALA A 18 -14.22 34.91 38.45
N GLY A 19 -14.29 36.23 38.25
CA GLY A 19 -14.27 37.18 39.34
C GLY A 19 -15.39 36.85 40.33
N ASP A 20 -15.02 36.93 41.60
CA ASP A 20 -15.80 36.83 42.82
C ASP A 20 -17.32 37.11 42.65
N SER A 21 -18.16 36.10 42.82
CA SER A 21 -19.60 36.30 43.06
C SER A 21 -20.21 35.02 43.67
N THR A 22 -20.52 35.10 44.97
CA THR A 22 -21.23 34.10 45.77
C THR A 22 -22.73 34.09 45.45
N GLU A 23 -23.10 33.88 44.19
CA GLU A 23 -24.50 33.62 43.81
C GLU A 23 -24.61 32.36 42.94
N PRO A 24 -25.66 31.54 43.13
CA PRO A 24 -25.91 30.40 42.28
C PRO A 24 -26.21 30.90 40.85
N LYS A 25 -25.23 30.79 39.97
CA LYS A 25 -25.37 31.10 38.54
C LYS A 25 -26.26 30.04 37.90
N THR A 26 -27.56 30.33 37.83
CA THR A 26 -28.52 29.59 37.00
C THR A 26 -28.26 29.93 35.54
N PHE A 27 -28.13 28.92 34.69
CA PHE A 27 -27.98 29.14 33.25
C PHE A 27 -29.23 29.81 32.68
N THR A 28 -29.01 30.85 31.88
CA THR A 28 -30.04 31.42 31.02
C THR A 28 -30.35 30.48 29.86
N GLN A 29 -31.55 30.59 29.28
CA GLN A 29 -31.96 29.72 28.17
C GLN A 29 -31.06 29.94 26.93
N GLU A 30 -30.58 31.17 26.74
CA GLU A 30 -29.64 31.56 25.71
C GLU A 30 -28.26 30.91 25.91
N GLU A 31 -27.79 30.81 27.15
CA GLU A 31 -26.55 30.09 27.48
C GLU A 31 -26.70 28.59 27.25
N VAL A 32 -27.84 28.00 27.62
CA VAL A 32 -28.14 26.59 27.32
C VAL A 32 -28.10 26.35 25.81
N ASN A 33 -28.76 27.20 25.02
CA ASN A 33 -28.76 27.09 23.56
C ASN A 33 -27.33 27.17 22.99
N ARG A 34 -26.50 28.08 23.51
CA ARG A 34 -25.09 28.21 23.12
C ARG A 34 -24.27 26.97 23.48
N ILE A 35 -24.45 26.43 24.68
CA ILE A 35 -23.74 25.23 25.15
C ILE A 35 -24.14 24.01 24.33
N VAL A 36 -25.43 23.86 24.01
CA VAL A 36 -25.94 22.76 23.17
C VAL A 36 -25.37 22.85 21.76
N GLN A 37 -25.35 24.04 21.17
CA GLN A 37 -24.73 24.26 19.85
C GLN A 37 -23.24 23.97 19.86
N ASP A 38 -22.49 24.44 20.87
CA ASP A 38 -21.05 24.20 20.98
C ASP A 38 -20.74 22.72 21.20
N ARG A 39 -21.51 22.02 22.05
CA ARG A 39 -21.35 20.57 22.24
C ARG A 39 -21.66 19.79 20.96
N LEU A 40 -22.73 20.15 20.24
CA LEU A 40 -23.08 19.53 18.97
C LEU A 40 -22.01 19.79 17.88
N ALA A 41 -21.46 21.01 17.85
CA ALA A 41 -20.38 21.35 16.93
C ALA A 41 -19.08 20.61 17.26
N ARG A 42 -18.75 20.46 18.55
CA ARG A 42 -17.60 19.69 19.01
C ARG A 42 -17.75 18.20 18.77
N GLU A 43 -18.94 17.64 18.95
CA GLU A 43 -19.24 16.24 18.62
C GLU A 43 -19.07 16.00 17.12
N ARG A 44 -19.60 16.89 16.27
CA ARG A 44 -19.45 16.83 14.81
C ARG A 44 -17.99 17.03 14.33
N ARG A 45 -17.17 17.76 15.09
CA ARG A 45 -15.74 18.00 14.77
C ARG A 45 -14.81 16.93 15.36
N GLY A 46 -15.17 16.33 16.50
CA GLY A 46 -14.41 15.26 17.16
C GLY A 46 -14.45 13.94 16.40
N THR A 47 -15.43 13.78 15.51
CA THR A 47 -15.47 12.74 14.47
C THR A 47 -14.81 13.23 13.17
N GLY A 48 -13.66 13.90 13.27
CA GLY A 48 -12.95 14.55 12.16
C GLY A 48 -12.38 13.63 11.07
N GLN A 49 -12.82 12.37 11.04
CA GLN A 49 -12.84 11.58 9.83
C GLN A 49 -14.31 11.27 9.58
N THR A 50 -14.89 11.80 8.50
CA THR A 50 -16.25 11.41 8.13
C THR A 50 -16.31 9.89 8.00
N ILE A 51 -17.45 9.26 8.28
CA ILE A 51 -17.58 7.80 8.12
C ILE A 51 -17.11 7.36 6.72
N GLU A 52 -17.43 8.17 5.72
CA GLU A 52 -17.00 8.03 4.34
C GLU A 52 -15.46 8.03 4.18
N GLU A 53 -14.72 8.90 4.87
CA GLU A 53 -13.25 8.91 4.82
C GLU A 53 -12.64 7.65 5.46
N ARG A 54 -13.24 7.13 6.53
CA ARG A 54 -12.79 5.86 7.12
C ARG A 54 -13.11 4.67 6.23
N GLU A 55 -14.28 4.65 5.61
CA GLU A 55 -14.64 3.61 4.64
C GLU A 55 -13.71 3.64 3.43
N LEU A 56 -13.34 4.83 2.95
CA LEU A 56 -12.37 4.99 1.87
C LEU A 56 -10.96 4.52 2.26
N ASP A 57 -10.48 4.82 3.47
CA ASP A 57 -9.18 4.32 3.94
C ASP A 57 -9.17 2.79 4.12
N LEU A 58 -10.25 2.24 4.69
CA LEU A 58 -10.42 0.79 4.88
C LEU A 58 -10.47 0.07 3.53
N THR A 59 -11.28 0.55 2.58
CA THR A 59 -11.37 -0.06 1.24
C THR A 59 -10.04 0.01 0.49
N ARG A 60 -9.29 1.12 0.59
CA ARG A 60 -7.93 1.20 0.03
C ARG A 60 -6.99 0.16 0.62
N ARG A 61 -6.99 0.00 1.95
CA ARG A 61 -6.17 -1.00 2.63
C ARG A 61 -6.57 -2.43 2.24
N GLU A 62 -7.86 -2.73 2.23
CA GLU A 62 -8.37 -4.03 1.81
C GLU A 62 -7.97 -4.36 0.37
N ASN A 63 -8.12 -3.41 -0.55
CA ASN A 63 -7.76 -3.62 -1.95
C ASN A 63 -6.24 -3.80 -2.12
N ARG A 64 -5.43 -3.06 -1.36
CA ARG A 64 -3.97 -3.26 -1.31
C ARG A 64 -3.60 -4.67 -0.82
N MET A 65 -4.29 -5.17 0.22
CA MET A 65 -4.07 -6.53 0.73
C MET A 65 -4.46 -7.59 -0.31
N LYS A 66 -5.61 -7.43 -0.98
CA LYS A 66 -6.03 -8.33 -2.07
C LYS A 66 -5.03 -8.37 -3.22
N CYS A 67 -4.51 -7.20 -3.63
CA CYS A 67 -3.46 -7.13 -4.65
C CYS A 67 -2.17 -7.82 -4.17
N ALA A 68 -1.80 -7.65 -2.90
CA ALA A 68 -0.63 -8.30 -2.31
C ALA A 68 -0.75 -9.83 -2.34
N GLU A 69 -1.91 -10.38 -1.97
CA GLU A 69 -2.17 -11.81 -2.04
C GLU A 69 -2.04 -12.32 -3.48
N LYS A 70 -2.65 -11.63 -4.45
CA LYS A 70 -2.58 -11.99 -5.87
C LYS A 70 -1.14 -11.95 -6.43
N LEU A 71 -0.33 -10.97 -6.02
CA LEU A 71 1.09 -10.92 -6.36
C LEU A 71 1.85 -12.11 -5.79
N THR A 72 1.63 -12.45 -4.52
CA THR A 72 2.33 -13.57 -3.88
C THR A 72 1.93 -14.92 -4.49
N GLU A 73 0.65 -15.09 -4.83
CA GLU A 73 0.13 -16.28 -5.53
C GLU A 73 0.77 -16.43 -6.91
N ALA A 74 0.96 -15.33 -7.63
CA ALA A 74 1.59 -15.32 -8.95
C ALA A 74 3.13 -15.21 -8.92
N GLY A 75 3.76 -15.11 -7.73
CA GLY A 75 5.22 -15.07 -7.58
C GLY A 75 5.88 -13.74 -7.95
N TYR A 76 5.14 -12.64 -8.00
CA TYR A 76 5.65 -11.31 -8.36
C TYR A 76 6.16 -10.51 -7.15
N PRO A 77 7.10 -9.57 -7.34
CA PRO A 77 7.68 -8.80 -6.24
C PRO A 77 6.67 -7.86 -5.58
N LYS A 78 6.77 -7.73 -4.25
CA LYS A 78 5.90 -6.88 -3.40
C LYS A 78 6.06 -5.39 -3.67
N GLU A 79 7.22 -5.00 -4.21
CA GLU A 79 7.54 -3.63 -4.66
C GLU A 79 6.51 -3.09 -5.68
N LEU A 80 5.84 -3.98 -6.41
CA LEU A 80 4.79 -3.59 -7.36
C LEU A 80 3.59 -2.92 -6.68
N LEU A 81 3.35 -3.16 -5.38
CA LEU A 81 2.30 -2.48 -4.62
C LEU A 81 2.59 -1.00 -4.38
N ASP A 82 3.85 -0.58 -4.44
CA ASP A 82 4.26 0.80 -4.22
C ASP A 82 4.34 1.60 -5.53
N ILE A 83 4.35 0.90 -6.66
CA ILE A 83 4.48 1.48 -8.00
C ILE A 83 3.13 1.51 -8.74
N LEU A 84 2.32 0.46 -8.58
CA LEU A 84 1.04 0.29 -9.29
C LEU A 84 -0.15 0.69 -8.40
N ASP A 85 -1.19 1.21 -9.03
CA ASP A 85 -2.44 1.58 -8.36
C ASP A 85 -3.17 0.33 -7.84
N THR A 86 -3.43 0.30 -6.54
CA THR A 86 -4.14 -0.80 -5.86
C THR A 86 -5.65 -0.54 -5.71
N SER A 87 -6.19 0.45 -6.41
CA SER A 87 -7.63 0.79 -6.33
C SER A 87 -8.53 -0.31 -6.88
N ASN A 88 -8.07 -1.07 -7.89
CA ASN A 88 -8.81 -2.18 -8.49
C ASN A 88 -7.86 -3.36 -8.76
N ALA A 89 -8.21 -4.54 -8.25
CA ALA A 89 -7.39 -5.75 -8.33
C ALA A 89 -7.28 -6.33 -9.76
N GLU A 90 -8.31 -6.18 -10.59
CA GLU A 90 -8.31 -6.68 -11.98
C GLU A 90 -7.37 -5.87 -12.86
N THR A 91 -7.48 -4.54 -12.82
CA THR A 91 -6.59 -3.65 -13.57
C THR A 91 -5.16 -3.73 -13.06
N PHE A 92 -4.98 -3.93 -11.75
CA PHE A 92 -3.68 -4.19 -11.14
C PHE A 92 -3.03 -5.43 -11.76
N MET A 93 -3.73 -6.57 -11.80
CA MET A 93 -3.19 -7.80 -12.37
C MET A 93 -2.97 -7.71 -13.88
N GLU A 94 -3.81 -6.98 -14.62
CA GLU A 94 -3.58 -6.70 -16.04
C GLU A 94 -2.27 -5.91 -16.24
N ASN A 95 -2.03 -4.90 -15.42
CA ASN A 95 -0.81 -4.10 -15.48
C ASN A 95 0.43 -4.91 -15.06
N VAL A 96 0.32 -5.77 -14.05
CA VAL A 96 1.37 -6.74 -13.69
C VAL A 96 1.63 -7.70 -14.85
N GLY A 97 0.58 -8.19 -15.51
CA GLY A 97 0.69 -9.05 -16.70
C GLY A 97 1.38 -8.35 -17.87
N LYS A 98 1.06 -7.09 -18.13
CA LYS A 98 1.75 -6.25 -19.12
C LYS A 98 3.23 -6.05 -18.75
N LEU A 99 3.54 -5.86 -17.46
CA LEU A 99 4.91 -5.72 -16.98
C LEU A 99 5.71 -7.01 -17.12
N ALA A 100 5.07 -8.15 -16.84
CA ALA A 100 5.64 -9.47 -17.06
C ALA A 100 5.90 -9.73 -18.54
N ALA A 101 4.98 -9.32 -19.42
CA ALA A 101 5.15 -9.39 -20.87
C ALA A 101 6.28 -8.49 -21.38
N MET A 102 6.54 -7.35 -20.71
CA MET A 102 7.70 -6.48 -20.97
C MET A 102 9.02 -7.04 -20.43
N GLN A 103 9.03 -8.27 -19.91
CA GLN A 103 10.26 -8.98 -19.56
C GLN A 103 11.05 -8.28 -18.45
N ILE A 104 10.36 -7.62 -17.50
CA ILE A 104 10.97 -7.23 -16.23
C ILE A 104 11.20 -8.52 -15.45
N GLN A 105 12.39 -9.09 -15.63
CA GLN A 105 12.83 -10.24 -14.86
C GLN A 105 12.80 -9.86 -13.37
N ALA A 106 12.13 -10.70 -12.58
CA ALA A 106 12.29 -10.66 -11.13
C ALA A 106 13.79 -10.64 -10.80
N PRO A 107 14.24 -9.93 -9.74
CA PRO A 107 15.67 -9.80 -9.43
C PRO A 107 16.42 -11.14 -9.27
N ASN A 108 15.69 -12.24 -9.05
CA ASN A 108 16.21 -13.60 -8.93
C ASN A 108 15.83 -14.54 -10.10
N ALA A 109 15.27 -14.03 -11.21
CA ALA A 109 14.96 -14.88 -12.35
C ALA A 109 16.25 -15.39 -13.01
N ALA A 110 16.27 -16.66 -13.39
CA ALA A 110 17.42 -17.27 -14.04
C ALA A 110 17.82 -16.44 -15.30
N PRO A 111 19.12 -16.20 -15.51
CA PRO A 111 19.60 -15.48 -16.69
C PRO A 111 19.06 -16.14 -17.95
N ILE A 112 18.54 -15.33 -18.89
CA ILE A 112 18.11 -15.86 -20.18
C ILE A 112 19.35 -16.47 -20.85
N PRO A 113 19.32 -17.77 -21.23
CA PRO A 113 20.44 -18.38 -21.91
C PRO A 113 20.75 -17.57 -23.16
N ARG A 114 22.02 -17.17 -23.33
CA ARG A 114 22.47 -16.64 -24.62
C ARG A 114 22.36 -17.80 -25.61
N VAL A 115 21.47 -17.67 -26.59
CA VAL A 115 21.46 -18.56 -27.75
C VAL A 115 22.71 -18.21 -28.56
N VAL A 116 23.83 -18.84 -28.22
CA VAL A 116 24.95 -18.96 -29.14
C VAL A 116 24.59 -20.08 -30.11
N GLY A 117 24.81 -19.87 -31.41
CA GLY A 117 24.65 -20.93 -32.39
C GLY A 117 25.50 -22.15 -32.01
N VAL A 118 25.22 -23.31 -32.61
CA VAL A 118 26.03 -24.52 -32.38
C VAL A 118 27.51 -24.19 -32.53
N THR A 119 28.21 -24.05 -31.42
CA THR A 119 29.67 -24.00 -31.43
C THR A 119 30.11 -25.35 -31.98
N PRO A 120 30.85 -25.39 -33.09
CA PRO A 120 31.50 -26.62 -33.51
C PRO A 120 32.28 -27.12 -32.29
N GLY A 121 32.02 -28.35 -31.88
CA GLY A 121 32.72 -28.95 -30.74
C GLY A 121 34.22 -29.03 -31.01
N ALA A 122 34.95 -29.69 -30.11
CA ALA A 122 36.35 -30.01 -30.38
C ALA A 122 36.48 -30.69 -31.77
N LEU A 123 37.47 -30.26 -32.55
CA LEU A 123 37.83 -30.92 -33.81
C LEU A 123 38.01 -32.42 -33.56
N LYS A 124 37.56 -33.23 -34.51
CA LYS A 124 37.80 -34.68 -34.44
C LYS A 124 39.28 -34.94 -34.62
N ASP A 125 39.78 -35.99 -33.96
CA ASP A 125 41.17 -36.43 -34.10
C ASP A 125 41.50 -36.63 -35.59
N GLY A 126 42.51 -35.88 -36.08
CA GLY A 126 42.94 -35.89 -37.48
C GLY A 126 42.52 -34.65 -38.29
N GLU A 127 41.41 -33.98 -37.95
CA GLU A 127 41.01 -32.74 -38.66
C GLU A 127 42.03 -31.62 -38.44
N GLU A 128 42.66 -31.56 -37.26
CA GLU A 128 43.72 -30.58 -36.99
C GLU A 128 44.93 -30.79 -37.90
N ALA A 129 45.32 -32.04 -38.16
CA ALA A 129 46.43 -32.36 -39.05
C ALA A 129 46.08 -32.02 -40.51
N ASP A 130 44.86 -32.34 -40.94
CA ASP A 130 44.38 -31.99 -42.27
C ASP A 130 44.33 -30.47 -42.49
N ILE A 131 43.94 -29.71 -41.46
CA ILE A 131 43.93 -28.25 -41.49
C ILE A 131 45.36 -27.70 -41.54
N ARG A 132 46.27 -28.18 -40.69
CA ARG A 132 47.68 -27.75 -40.73
C ARG A 132 48.30 -27.98 -42.10
N LYS A 133 48.07 -29.15 -42.70
CA LYS A 133 48.49 -29.47 -44.07
C LYS A 133 47.88 -28.55 -45.12
N ALA A 134 46.59 -28.25 -45.04
CA ALA A 134 45.92 -27.33 -45.96
C ALA A 134 46.48 -25.90 -45.89
N PHE A 135 46.97 -25.47 -44.73
CA PHE A 135 47.64 -24.18 -44.53
C PHE A 135 49.17 -24.24 -44.69
N GLY A 136 49.74 -25.39 -45.06
CA GLY A 136 51.19 -25.55 -45.25
C GLY A 136 52.00 -25.42 -43.95
N LEU A 137 51.39 -25.77 -42.81
CA LEU A 137 51.99 -25.77 -41.47
C LEU A 137 52.54 -27.16 -41.07
N ASP A 138 52.97 -27.96 -42.05
CA ASP A 138 53.58 -29.29 -41.86
C ASP A 138 55.10 -29.23 -41.64
#